data_AF-A0A494WZ19-F1
#
_entry.id   AF-A0A494WZ19-F1
#
_cell.length_a   1.000
_cell.length_b   1.000
_cell.length_c   1.000
_cell.angle_alpha   90.00
_cell.angle_beta   90.00
_cell.angle_gamma   90.00
#
_symmetry.space_group_name_H-M   'P 1'
#
loop_
_entity.id
_entity.type
_entity.pdbx_description
1 polymer ?
#
loop_
_entity_poly.entity_id
_entity_poly.type
_entity_poly.pdbx_seq_one_letter_code
_entity_poly.pdbx_strand_id
1 'polypeptide(L)'
;MTKLERRDLLDDLSANRLSPDEAEQVYDWYMDNLTTADPPIVEMLGFSRKEWTAHAHGAPFEVIAKWRKYGWPNKCFLCGGGRSCPTTMDGFRM
;
A
#
# COMPACT_ATOMS: atom_id res chain seq x y z
N MET A 1 -9.23 2.09 -23.77
CA MET A 1 -8.64 2.96 -22.73
C MET A 1 -7.19 3.20 -23.08
N THR A 2 -6.84 4.46 -23.32
CA THR A 2 -5.47 4.92 -23.59
C THR A 2 -4.61 4.73 -22.34
N LYS A 3 -3.38 4.24 -22.53
CA LYS A 3 -2.30 4.04 -21.55
C LYS A 3 -2.48 4.88 -20.26
N LEU A 4 -2.74 4.22 -19.13
CA LEU A 4 -2.92 4.87 -17.84
C LEU A 4 -1.58 5.43 -17.34
N GLU A 5 -1.58 6.73 -17.02
CA GLU A 5 -0.44 7.42 -16.42
C GLU A 5 -0.23 6.94 -14.97
N ARG A 6 1.00 7.12 -14.46
CA ARG A 6 1.33 6.85 -13.05
C ARG A 6 0.34 7.56 -12.14
N ARG A 7 -0.23 6.84 -11.18
CA ARG A 7 -1.26 7.36 -10.28
C ARG A 7 -0.93 6.99 -8.84
N ASP A 8 -0.95 7.96 -7.93
CA ASP A 8 -0.78 7.69 -6.50
C ASP A 8 -2.13 7.25 -5.90
N LEU A 9 -2.33 5.94 -5.82
CA LEU A 9 -3.58 5.34 -5.38
C LEU A 9 -3.86 5.61 -3.89
N LEU A 10 -2.82 5.66 -3.05
CA LEU A 10 -2.99 5.92 -1.61
C LEU A 10 -3.33 7.38 -1.33
N ASP A 11 -2.74 8.32 -2.08
CA ASP A 11 -3.07 9.74 -1.96
C ASP A 11 -4.54 9.98 -2.34
N ASP A 12 -4.98 9.39 -3.46
CA ASP A 12 -6.37 9.49 -3.93
C ASP A 12 -7.38 8.92 -2.93
N LEU A 13 -7.08 7.77 -2.33
CA LEU A 13 -7.87 7.23 -1.22
C LEU A 13 -7.88 8.16 -0.02
N SER A 14 -6.72 8.69 0.38
CA SER A 14 -6.62 9.57 1.56
C SER A 14 -7.31 10.92 1.39
N ALA A 15 -7.48 11.35 0.13
CA ALA A 15 -8.17 12.56 -0.29
C ALA A 15 -9.66 12.33 -0.58
N ASN A 16 -10.18 11.10 -0.40
CA ASN A 16 -11.54 10.68 -0.78
C ASN A 16 -11.87 10.95 -2.27
N ARG A 17 -10.86 10.93 -3.15
CA ARG A 17 -11.05 10.98 -4.61
C ARG A 17 -11.41 9.61 -5.20
N LEU A 18 -11.10 8.55 -4.45
CA LEU A 18 -11.51 7.17 -4.72
C LEU A 18 -12.11 6.59 -3.44
N SER A 19 -13.14 5.77 -3.59
CA SER A 19 -13.60 4.86 -2.55
C SER A 19 -12.66 3.64 -2.44
N PRO A 20 -12.67 2.92 -1.29
CA PRO A 20 -11.91 1.68 -1.14
C PRO A 20 -12.21 0.67 -2.26
N ASP A 21 -13.48 0.48 -2.60
CA ASP A 21 -13.91 -0.46 -3.64
C ASP A 21 -13.40 -0.04 -5.03
N GLU A 22 -13.41 1.25 -5.36
CA GLU A 22 -12.86 1.76 -6.61
C GLU A 22 -11.33 1.59 -6.67
N ALA A 23 -10.64 1.74 -5.55
CA ALA A 23 -9.20 1.52 -5.49
C ALA A 23 -8.81 0.06 -5.72
N GLU A 24 -9.58 -0.89 -5.18
CA GLU A 24 -9.40 -2.32 -5.48
C GLU A 24 -9.63 -2.60 -6.98
N GLN A 25 -10.67 -2.03 -7.58
CA GLN A 25 -10.91 -2.18 -9.03
C GLN A 25 -9.78 -1.60 -9.89
N VAL A 26 -9.20 -0.47 -9.48
CA VAL A 26 -8.03 0.11 -10.15
C VAL A 26 -6.83 -0.83 -10.01
N TYR A 27 -6.58 -1.36 -8.82
CA TYR A 27 -5.51 -2.32 -8.56
C TYR A 27 -5.66 -3.59 -9.42
N ASP A 28 -6.84 -4.20 -9.42
CA ASP A 28 -7.17 -5.38 -10.22
C ASP A 28 -6.90 -5.13 -11.71
N TRP A 29 -7.32 -3.95 -12.20
CA TRP A 29 -7.03 -3.56 -13.57
C TRP A 29 -5.52 -3.47 -13.86
N TYR A 30 -4.72 -2.86 -12.98
CA TYR A 30 -3.27 -2.82 -13.15
C TYR A 30 -2.67 -4.23 -13.15
N MET A 31 -3.11 -5.11 -12.26
CA MET A 31 -2.62 -6.49 -12.22
C MET A 31 -2.94 -7.28 -13.49
N ASP A 32 -4.13 -7.07 -14.07
CA ASP A 32 -4.57 -7.75 -15.28
C ASP A 32 -3.99 -7.18 -16.59
N ASN A 33 -3.63 -5.89 -16.60
CA ASN A 33 -3.27 -5.17 -17.83
C ASN A 33 -1.79 -4.77 -17.91
N LEU A 34 -1.04 -4.82 -16.80
CA LEU A 34 0.40 -4.53 -16.84
C LEU A 34 1.16 -5.66 -17.55
N THR A 35 2.05 -5.27 -18.45
CA THR A 35 2.95 -6.18 -19.15
C THR A 35 4.38 -6.04 -18.64
N THR A 36 5.27 -6.95 -19.01
CA THR A 36 6.71 -6.85 -18.69
C THR A 36 7.39 -5.62 -19.31
N ALA A 37 6.74 -4.92 -20.24
CA ALA A 37 7.23 -3.68 -20.82
C ALA A 37 6.89 -2.43 -19.98
N ASP A 38 5.96 -2.56 -19.02
CA ASP A 38 5.54 -1.47 -18.14
C ASP A 38 6.41 -1.41 -16.88
N PRO A 39 6.52 -0.24 -16.23
CA PRO A 39 7.19 -0.13 -14.94
C PRO A 39 6.55 -1.06 -13.89
N PRO A 40 7.30 -1.46 -12.85
CA PRO A 40 6.76 -2.25 -11.76
C PRO A 40 5.49 -1.63 -11.18
N ILE A 41 4.49 -2.46 -10.86
CA ILE A 41 3.20 -2.01 -10.32
C ILE A 41 3.36 -1.07 -9.11
N VAL A 42 4.38 -1.30 -8.29
CA VAL A 42 4.75 -0.47 -7.15
C VAL A 42 4.99 0.99 -7.56
N GLU A 43 5.69 1.20 -8.67
CA GLU A 43 5.96 2.53 -9.21
C GLU A 43 4.73 3.11 -9.88
N MET A 44 3.94 2.28 -10.55
CA MET A 44 2.71 2.71 -11.24
C MET A 44 1.65 3.23 -10.25
N LEU A 45 1.54 2.59 -9.08
CA LEU A 45 0.60 2.94 -8.00
C LEU A 45 1.14 4.00 -7.02
N GLY A 46 2.38 4.46 -7.19
CA GLY A 46 2.99 5.46 -6.31
C GLY A 46 3.33 4.94 -4.90
N PHE A 47 3.51 3.63 -4.75
CA PHE A 47 3.79 3.03 -3.45
C PHE A 47 5.27 3.12 -3.12
N SER A 48 5.57 3.41 -1.85
CA SER A 48 6.89 3.12 -1.29
C SER A 48 7.03 1.62 -1.04
N ARG A 49 8.27 1.14 -0.91
CA ARG A 49 8.54 -0.28 -0.58
C ARG A 49 7.81 -0.72 0.69
N LYS A 50 7.76 0.13 1.71
CA LYS A 50 7.07 -0.17 2.98
C LYS A 50 5.57 -0.37 2.79
N GLU A 51 4.96 0.47 1.97
CA GLU A 51 3.52 0.42 1.65
C GLU A 51 3.18 -0.82 0.82
N TRP A 52 4.03 -1.12 -0.17
CA TRP A 52 3.90 -2.35 -0.94
C TRP A 52 4.05 -3.60 -0.09
N THR A 53 5.04 -3.64 0.80
CA THR A 53 5.20 -4.76 1.75
C THR A 53 3.97 -4.90 2.64
N ALA A 54 3.42 -3.81 3.18
CA ALA A 54 2.21 -3.86 3.99
C ALA A 54 1.01 -4.44 3.22
N HIS A 55 0.81 -4.01 1.98
CA HIS A 55 -0.23 -4.55 1.11
C HIS A 55 -0.01 -6.03 0.80
N ALA A 56 1.22 -6.44 0.46
CA ALA A 56 1.57 -7.84 0.23
C ALA A 56 1.33 -8.76 1.45
N HIS A 57 1.33 -8.19 2.65
CA HIS A 57 0.97 -8.88 3.90
C HIS A 57 -0.52 -8.80 4.24
N GLY A 58 -1.37 -8.31 3.33
CA GLY A 58 -2.82 -8.30 3.46
C GLY A 58 -3.41 -7.06 4.14
N ALA A 59 -2.63 -5.98 4.30
CA ALA A 59 -3.21 -4.72 4.76
C ALA A 59 -4.05 -4.07 3.64
N PRO A 60 -5.31 -3.70 3.90
CA PRO A 60 -6.15 -3.07 2.87
C PRO A 60 -5.68 -1.65 2.57
N PHE A 61 -5.92 -1.16 1.34
CA PHE A 61 -5.38 0.13 0.89
C PHE A 61 -5.86 1.30 1.74
N GLU A 62 -7.09 1.28 2.23
CA GLU A 62 -7.62 2.30 3.15
C GLU A 62 -6.81 2.41 4.44
N VAL A 63 -6.34 1.28 4.99
CA VAL A 63 -5.53 1.23 6.20
C VAL A 63 -4.13 1.76 5.92
N ILE A 64 -3.53 1.40 4.79
CA ILE A 64 -2.21 1.89 4.39
C ILE A 64 -2.26 3.40 4.11
N ALA A 65 -3.28 3.89 3.41
CA ALA A 65 -3.52 5.31 3.16
C ALA A 65 -3.67 6.09 4.49
N LYS A 66 -4.37 5.51 5.47
CA LYS A 66 -4.47 6.05 6.82
C LYS A 66 -3.10 6.09 7.51
N TRP A 67 -2.29 5.04 7.42
CA TRP A 67 -0.93 5.03 7.97
C TRP A 67 0.00 6.03 7.31
N ARG A 68 -0.15 6.27 6.01
CA ARG A 68 0.59 7.33 5.30
C ARG A 68 0.23 8.71 5.84
N LYS A 69 -1.06 8.98 6.09
CA LYS A 69 -1.54 10.28 6.57
C LYS A 69 -1.32 10.54 8.07
N TYR A 70 -1.55 9.54 8.91
CA TYR A 70 -1.56 9.68 10.37
C TYR A 70 -0.34 9.05 11.06
N GLY A 71 0.54 8.42 10.29
CA GLY A 71 1.70 7.70 10.80
C GLY A 71 1.48 6.20 10.91
N TRP A 72 2.59 5.46 10.82
CA TRP A 72 2.60 4.00 10.88
C TRP A 72 2.40 3.50 12.32
N PRO A 73 1.74 2.36 12.50
CA PRO A 73 1.59 1.75 13.82
C PRO A 73 2.98 1.42 14.39
N ASN A 74 3.27 1.94 15.58
CA ASN A 74 4.49 1.67 16.35
C ASN A 74 4.29 0.55 17.39
N LYS A 75 3.09 -0.04 17.43
CA LYS A 75 2.74 -1.15 18.30
C LYS A 75 2.28 -2.32 17.44
N CYS A 76 2.89 -3.47 17.66
CA CYS A 76 2.46 -4.69 17.01
C CYS A 76 1.09 -5.13 17.54
N PHE A 77 0.16 -5.41 16.63
CA PHE A 77 -1.22 -5.81 16.94
C PHE A 77 -1.27 -7.13 17.75
N LEU A 78 -0.32 -8.04 17.54
CA LEU A 78 -0.28 -9.33 18.23
C LEU A 78 0.24 -9.27 19.67
N CYS A 79 1.16 -8.35 19.97
CA CYS A 79 1.91 -8.37 21.24
C CYS A 79 1.90 -7.03 21.99
N GLY A 80 1.25 -5.99 21.46
CA GLY A 80 1.05 -4.70 22.14
C GLY A 80 2.33 -3.89 22.44
N GLY A 81 3.50 -4.34 21.97
CA GLY A 81 4.80 -3.72 22.23
C GLY A 81 5.64 -4.39 23.33
N GLY A 82 5.34 -5.64 23.71
CA GLY A 82 6.22 -6.41 24.61
C GLY A 82 7.62 -6.65 24.01
N ARG A 83 8.67 -6.51 24.83
CA ARG A 83 10.11 -6.56 24.49
C ARG A 83 10.63 -7.86 23.81
N SER A 84 9.75 -8.81 23.48
CA SER A 84 10.08 -10.10 22.88
C SER A 84 9.49 -10.32 21.49
N CYS A 85 8.94 -9.27 20.86
CA CYS A 85 8.17 -9.40 19.62
C CYS A 85 9.05 -9.19 18.38
N PRO A 86 9.29 -10.21 17.53
CA PRO A 86 10.13 -10.07 16.34
C PRO A 86 9.51 -9.19 15.23
N THR A 87 8.28 -8.70 15.41
CA THR A 87 7.49 -7.98 14.41
C THR A 87 7.33 -6.49 14.67
N THR A 88 8.01 -5.90 15.67
CA THR A 88 8.15 -4.43 15.70
C THR A 88 8.83 -4.01 14.41
N MET A 89 8.17 -3.18 13.60
CA MET A 89 8.69 -2.69 12.31
C MET A 89 9.96 -1.82 12.42
N ASP A 90 10.54 -1.65 13.61
CA ASP A 90 11.94 -1.23 13.80
C ASP A 90 12.96 -2.34 13.49
N GLY A 91 12.50 -3.60 13.35
CA GLY A 91 13.31 -4.77 13.02
C GLY A 91 13.18 -5.26 11.57
N PHE A 92 12.35 -4.62 10.73
CA PHE A 92 12.39 -4.85 9.29
C PHE A 92 13.59 -4.09 8.70
N ARG A 93 14.78 -4.62 8.95
CA ARG A 93 15.99 -4.21 8.27
C ARG A 93 15.87 -4.70 6.82
N MET A 94 15.61 -3.77 5.88
CA MET A 94 15.91 -4.00 4.46
C MET A 94 17.39 -4.34 4.29
#